data_AF-A0A4R9VCX2-F1
#
_entry.id   AF-A0A4R9VCX2-F1
#
_cell.length_a   1.000
_cell.length_b   1.000
_cell.length_c   1.000
_cell.angle_alpha   90.00
_cell.angle_beta   90.00
_cell.angle_gamma   90.00
#
_symmetry.space_group_name_H-M   'P 1'
#
loop_
_entity.id
_entity.type
_entity.pdbx_description
1 polymer ?
#
loop_
_entity_poly.entity_id
_entity_poly.type
_entity_poly.pdbx_seq_one_letter_code
_entity_poly.pdbx_strand_id
1 'polypeptide(L)'
;NNDIKHFTSNNSFILTTGVLFQDNQDNLKKLIKDLNDINTAGLGIKVSRFLHEINQDVIDFADAIEFPLIEIPESWNLGEITHEISSFISDSETGKLNYA
;
A
#
# COMPACT_ATOMS: atom_id res chain seq x y z
N ASN A 1 -11.82 3.00 11.15
CA ASN A 1 -12.25 4.43 11.06
C ASN A 1 -13.22 4.54 9.88
N ASN A 2 -14.40 5.18 10.00
CA ASN A 2 -15.39 5.16 8.90
C ASN A 2 -14.91 5.91 7.64
N ASP A 3 -13.98 6.85 7.78
CA ASP A 3 -13.54 7.69 6.66
C ASP A 3 -12.82 6.89 5.56
N ILE A 4 -11.97 5.93 5.93
CA ILE A 4 -11.15 5.22 4.94
C ILE A 4 -12.00 4.42 3.94
N LYS A 5 -13.17 3.91 4.38
CA LYS A 5 -14.14 3.23 3.54
C LYS A 5 -14.79 4.15 2.50
N HIS A 6 -14.87 5.46 2.78
CA HIS A 6 -15.45 6.43 1.86
C HIS A 6 -14.44 6.95 0.83
N PHE A 7 -13.14 6.85 1.11
CA PHE A 7 -12.08 7.35 0.24
C PHE A 7 -11.28 6.25 -0.46
N THR A 8 -11.60 4.98 -0.20
CA THR A 8 -10.84 3.83 -0.72
C THR A 8 -11.73 2.88 -1.50
N SER A 9 -11.31 2.57 -2.72
CA SER A 9 -12.01 1.65 -3.61
C SER A 9 -11.47 0.22 -3.47
N ASN A 10 -12.35 -0.75 -3.72
CA ASN A 10 -11.95 -2.15 -3.93
C ASN A 10 -10.89 -2.25 -5.05
N ASN A 11 -9.96 -3.20 -4.94
CA ASN A 11 -8.84 -3.45 -5.86
C ASN A 11 -7.84 -2.30 -6.02
N SER A 12 -7.93 -1.24 -5.20
CA SER A 12 -6.92 -0.19 -5.18
C SER A 12 -5.64 -0.67 -4.49
N PHE A 13 -4.48 -0.21 -4.96
CA PHE A 13 -3.21 -0.40 -4.27
C PHE A 13 -2.82 0.92 -3.60
N ILE A 14 -2.61 0.91 -2.28
CA ILE A 14 -2.42 2.13 -1.49
C ILE A 14 -0.93 2.40 -1.30
N LEU A 15 -0.51 3.64 -1.49
CA LEU A 15 0.86 4.10 -1.25
C LEU A 15 0.87 5.19 -0.17
N THR A 16 1.74 5.05 0.83
CA THR A 16 1.85 6.02 1.92
C THR A 16 3.28 6.14 2.45
N THR A 17 3.57 7.23 3.15
CA THR A 17 4.83 7.43 3.89
C THR A 17 4.77 6.90 5.31
N GLY A 18 3.60 6.47 5.79
CA GLY A 18 3.42 5.85 7.10
C GLY A 18 3.74 6.74 8.31
N VAL A 19 3.98 8.04 8.10
CA VAL A 19 4.41 9.00 9.14
C VAL A 19 3.50 8.99 10.37
N LEU A 20 2.19 8.78 10.18
CA LEU A 20 1.21 8.73 11.26
C LEU A 20 1.36 7.53 12.22
N PHE A 21 2.20 6.56 11.87
CA PHE A 21 2.38 5.31 12.62
C PHE A 21 3.72 5.21 13.33
N GLN A 22 4.57 6.24 13.26
CA GLN A 22 5.92 6.25 13.85
C GLN A 22 5.91 5.91 15.35
N ASP A 23 4.93 6.44 16.10
CA ASP A 23 4.88 6.31 17.56
C ASP A 23 4.06 5.09 18.01
N ASN A 24 3.19 4.57 17.13
CA ASN A 24 2.29 3.47 17.45
C ASN A 24 1.84 2.72 16.19
N GLN A 25 2.51 1.60 15.90
CA GLN A 25 2.20 0.73 14.76
C GLN A 25 1.00 -0.21 15.01
N ASP A 26 0.38 -0.24 16.20
CA ASP A 26 -0.91 -0.93 16.36
C ASP A 26 -2.00 -0.28 15.49
N ASN A 27 -1.89 1.03 15.25
CA ASN A 27 -2.78 1.72 14.32
C ASN A 27 -2.51 1.35 12.86
N LEU A 28 -1.29 0.91 12.53
CA LEU A 28 -0.98 0.37 11.21
C LEU A 28 -1.65 -1.00 11.00
N LYS A 29 -1.65 -1.88 12.01
CA LYS A 29 -2.44 -3.14 11.96
C LYS A 29 -3.93 -2.88 11.77
N LYS A 30 -4.49 -1.86 12.43
CA LYS A 30 -5.89 -1.45 12.21
C LYS A 30 -6.13 -0.94 10.78
N LEU A 31 -5.21 -0.15 10.24
CA LEU A 31 -5.27 0.29 8.84
C LEU A 31 -5.27 -0.91 7.89
N ILE A 32 -4.32 -1.84 8.06
CA ILE A 32 -4.22 -3.07 7.25
C ILE A 32 -5.54 -3.85 7.31
N LYS A 33 -6.12 -4.01 8.51
CA LYS A 33 -7.42 -4.67 8.67
C LYS A 33 -8.54 -3.94 7.92
N ASP A 34 -8.63 -2.62 8.08
CA ASP A 34 -9.64 -1.79 7.40
C ASP A 34 -9.51 -1.90 5.87
N LEU A 35 -8.29 -1.89 5.33
CA LEU A 35 -8.00 -2.03 3.89
C LEU A 35 -8.32 -3.44 3.37
N ASN A 36 -7.97 -4.47 4.12
CA ASN A 36 -8.31 -5.86 3.80
C ASN A 36 -9.83 -6.06 3.74
N ASP A 37 -10.57 -5.51 4.70
CA ASP A 37 -12.04 -5.61 4.74
C ASP A 37 -12.71 -4.86 3.55
N ILE A 38 -12.01 -3.91 2.92
CA ILE A 38 -12.44 -3.22 1.68
C ILE A 38 -12.07 -4.03 0.42
N ASN A 39 -11.22 -5.05 0.54
CA ASN A 39 -10.61 -5.83 -0.55
C ASN A 39 -9.68 -4.98 -1.43
N THR A 40 -8.87 -4.10 -0.84
CA THR A 40 -7.79 -3.45 -1.59
C THR A 40 -6.74 -4.47 -2.06
N ALA A 41 -6.03 -4.16 -3.14
CA ALA A 41 -4.95 -4.98 -3.66
C ALA A 41 -3.71 -5.05 -2.74
N GLY A 42 -3.55 -4.10 -1.82
CA GLY A 42 -2.46 -4.10 -0.85
C GLY A 42 -2.05 -2.70 -0.40
N LEU A 43 -0.98 -2.65 0.41
CA LEU A 43 -0.40 -1.42 0.95
C LEU A 43 1.11 -1.40 0.72
N GLY A 44 1.60 -0.36 0.06
CA GLY A 44 3.01 0.00 -0.02
C GLY A 44 3.34 1.13 0.95
N ILE A 45 4.33 0.91 1.82
CA ILE A 45 4.77 1.90 2.80
C ILE A 45 6.19 2.30 2.52
N LYS A 46 6.39 3.58 2.23
CA LYS A 46 7.72 4.17 2.14
C LYS A 46 8.27 4.42 3.54
N VAL A 47 9.12 3.50 3.99
CA VAL A 47 9.95 3.72 5.17
C VAL A 47 10.92 4.87 4.90
N SER A 48 11.10 5.70 5.91
CA SER A 48 11.91 6.91 5.81
C SER A 48 12.41 7.28 7.19
N ARG A 49 13.13 8.40 7.31
CA ARG A 49 13.53 8.96 8.62
C ARG A 49 12.41 9.16 9.66
N PHE A 50 11.13 9.04 9.31
CA PHE A 50 10.02 9.13 10.27
C PHE A 50 9.51 7.76 10.71
N LEU A 51 9.21 6.88 9.74
CA LEU A 51 8.91 5.48 10.00
C LEU A 51 10.14 4.67 9.58
N HIS A 52 11.04 4.43 10.53
CA HIS A 52 12.34 3.81 10.28
C HIS A 52 12.23 2.36 9.80
N GLU A 53 11.33 1.60 10.41
CA GLU A 53 11.06 0.21 10.10
C GLU A 53 9.59 -0.12 10.33
N ILE A 54 9.10 -1.15 9.66
CA ILE A 54 7.81 -1.77 9.97
C ILE A 54 8.09 -2.84 11.03
N ASN A 55 7.43 -2.76 12.18
CA ASN A 55 7.65 -3.73 13.26
C ASN A 55 7.29 -5.14 12.78
N GLN A 56 8.03 -6.15 13.25
CA GLN A 56 7.78 -7.54 12.89
C GLN A 56 6.35 -8.00 13.21
N ASP A 57 5.76 -7.52 14.31
CA ASP A 57 4.39 -7.89 14.68
C ASP A 57 3.32 -7.35 13.72
N VAL A 58 3.61 -6.29 12.97
CA VAL A 58 2.77 -5.78 11.87
C VAL A 58 2.89 -6.66 10.64
N ILE A 59 4.13 -7.08 10.32
CA ILE A 59 4.42 -7.98 9.20
C ILE A 59 3.72 -9.33 9.44
N ASP A 60 3.93 -9.93 10.62
CA ASP A 60 3.30 -11.19 11.02
C ASP A 60 1.76 -11.09 10.97
N PHE A 61 1.20 -9.95 11.35
CA PHE A 61 -0.24 -9.70 11.26
C PHE A 61 -0.72 -9.66 9.80
N ALA A 62 -0.02 -8.95 8.91
CA ALA A 62 -0.36 -8.87 7.50
C ALA A 62 -0.29 -10.26 6.83
N ASP A 63 0.77 -11.02 7.11
CA ASP A 63 0.96 -12.38 6.61
C ASP A 63 -0.15 -13.32 7.10
N ALA A 64 -0.53 -13.24 8.39
CA ALA A 64 -1.57 -14.08 8.98
C ALA A 64 -2.96 -13.88 8.35
N ILE A 65 -3.21 -12.70 7.77
CA ILE A 65 -4.46 -12.40 7.05
C ILE A 65 -4.27 -12.42 5.53
N GLU A 66 -3.12 -12.87 5.04
CA GLU A 66 -2.74 -12.92 3.62
C GLU A 66 -2.84 -11.57 2.89
N PHE A 67 -2.59 -10.46 3.61
CA PHE A 67 -2.68 -9.12 3.04
C PHE A 67 -1.33 -8.64 2.47
N PRO A 68 -1.26 -8.24 1.18
CA PRO A 68 -0.02 -7.77 0.60
C PRO A 68 0.47 -6.45 1.22
N LEU A 69 1.59 -6.53 1.94
CA LEU A 69 2.30 -5.39 2.52
C LEU A 69 3.70 -5.30 1.89
N ILE A 70 4.02 -4.15 1.30
CA ILE A 70 5.29 -3.92 0.61
C ILE A 70 6.02 -2.76 1.29
N GLU A 71 7.24 -3.01 1.75
CA GLU A 71 8.15 -1.95 2.13
C GLU A 71 8.75 -1.29 0.88
N ILE A 72 8.70 0.04 0.83
CA ILE A 72 9.25 0.84 -0.25
C ILE A 72 10.52 1.55 0.27
N PRO A 73 11.67 1.40 -0.42
CA PRO A 73 12.93 2.01 0.02
C PRO A 73 12.87 3.54 0.13
N GLU A 74 13.66 4.10 1.06
CA GLU A 74 13.76 5.55 1.25
C GLU A 74 14.29 6.30 0.01
N SER A 75 15.03 5.64 -0.87
CA SER A 75 15.56 6.27 -2.08
C SER A 75 14.51 6.54 -3.16
N TRP A 76 13.31 5.92 -3.10
CA TRP A 76 12.32 6.01 -4.17
C TRP A 76 11.27 7.11 -3.92
N ASN A 77 10.91 7.90 -4.93
CA ASN A 77 9.83 8.87 -4.80
C ASN A 77 8.45 8.21 -4.98
N LEU A 78 7.48 8.48 -4.09
CA LEU A 78 6.14 7.88 -4.22
C LEU A 78 5.40 8.35 -5.48
N GLY A 79 5.61 9.59 -5.93
CA GLY A 79 5.04 10.10 -7.17
C GLY A 79 5.61 9.39 -8.40
N GLU A 80 6.92 9.15 -8.42
CA GLU A 80 7.58 8.36 -9.47
C GLU A 80 7.05 6.92 -9.47
N ILE A 81 7.00 6.24 -8.31
CA ILE A 81 6.42 4.90 -8.20
C ILE A 81 4.99 4.85 -8.72
N THR A 82 4.16 5.81 -8.31
CA THR A 82 2.77 5.89 -8.75
C THR A 82 2.69 6.03 -10.26
N HIS A 83 3.53 6.88 -10.85
CA HIS A 83 3.61 7.08 -12.29
C HIS A 83 4.04 5.80 -13.01
N GLU A 84 5.13 5.16 -12.58
CA GLU A 84 5.65 3.93 -13.18
C GLU A 84 4.62 2.80 -13.16
N ILE A 85 3.96 2.57 -12.01
CA ILE A 85 2.88 1.57 -11.90
C ILE A 85 1.74 1.90 -12.85
N SER A 86 1.32 3.16 -12.93
CA SER A 86 0.19 3.57 -13.77
C SER A 86 0.52 3.45 -15.26
N SER A 87 1.74 3.81 -15.65
CA SER A 87 2.25 3.66 -17.01
C SER A 87 2.31 2.18 -17.40
N PHE A 88 2.88 1.33 -16.54
CA PHE A 88 2.94 -0.11 -16.77
C PHE A 88 1.55 -0.74 -16.97
N ILE A 89 0.57 -0.38 -16.13
CA ILE A 89 -0.80 -0.88 -16.26
C ILE A 89 -1.42 -0.40 -17.60
N SER A 90 -1.26 0.88 -17.94
CA SER A 90 -1.80 1.47 -19.17
C SER A 90 -1.19 0.85 -20.44
N ASP A 91 0.11 0.59 -20.42
CA ASP A 91 0.84 -0.06 -21.53
C ASP A 91 0.41 -1.52 -21.68
N SER A 92 0.18 -2.22 -20.56
CA SER A 92 -0.28 -3.61 -20.57
C SER A 92 -1.67 -3.78 -21.21
N GLU A 93 -2.55 -2.78 -21.04
CA GLU A 93 -3.87 -2.76 -21.67
C GLU A 93 -3.78 -2.37 -23.16
N THR A 94 -2.95 -1.37 -23.49
CA THR A 94 -2.72 -0.95 -24.88
C THR A 94 -2.09 -2.06 -25.72
N GLY A 95 -1.17 -2.84 -25.13
CA GLY A 95 -0.59 -4.03 -25.75
C GLY A 95 -1.66 -5.05 -26.14
N LYS A 96 -2.65 -5.32 -25.28
CA LYS A 96 -3.73 -6.29 -25.54
C LYS A 96 -4.67 -5.85 -26.67
N LEU A 97 -4.92 -4.55 -26.82
CA LEU A 97 -5.78 -4.01 -27.87
C LEU A 97 -5.15 -4.11 -29.28
N ASN A 98 -3.83 -4.06 -29.37
CA ASN A 98 -3.11 -4.15 -30.66
C ASN A 98 -3.01 -5.59 -31.21
N TYR A 99 -3.43 -6.61 -30.45
CA TYR A 99 -3.45 -8.01 -30.88
C TYR A 99 -4.87 -8.55 -31.15
N ALA A 100 -5.91 -7.70 -31.11
CA ALA A 100 -7.28 -8.01 -31.49
C ALA A 100 -7.62 -7.43 -32.88
#